data_AF-A0AAD5AFM2-F1
#
_entry.id   AF-A0AAD5AFM2-F1
#
_cell.length_a   1.000
_cell.length_b   1.000
_cell.length_c   1.000
_cell.angle_alpha   90.00
_cell.angle_beta   90.00
_cell.angle_gamma   90.00
#
_symmetry.space_group_name_H-M   'P 1'
#
loop_
_entity.id
_entity.type
_entity.pdbx_description
1 polymer ?
#
loop_
_entity_poly.entity_id
_entity_poly.type
_entity_poly.pdbx_seq_one_letter_code
_entity_poly.pdbx_strand_id
1 'polypeptide(L)'
;EVLHKGQWGTVCGRNWDMSDAAVVCGELHCGEAVNAPQFGHFGPGSGPIWMVYVGCRGSESTLKDCRSQGRGDLFCIQGHDAGVTCSAHRKSKLTAGPHRCSGRVEVLHGGSWSTVCDADFDQQDAKVVCRELDCGIPMKVLGSAAFGRGEDQVWTEELQCRGTESEIYFCPSSSSLKHSNCSHHNDLGLICSGKVS
;
A
#
# COMPACT_ATOMS: atom_id res chain seq x y z
N GLU A 1 -5.45 11.18 7.78
CA GLU A 1 -6.17 12.06 8.74
C GLU A 1 -5.33 13.30 9.03
N VAL A 2 -5.92 14.37 9.58
CA VAL A 2 -5.23 15.64 9.90
C VAL A 2 -5.39 15.97 11.38
N LEU A 3 -4.30 16.41 12.02
CA LEU A 3 -4.30 16.85 13.42
C LEU A 3 -4.61 18.35 13.52
N HIS A 4 -5.70 18.70 14.21
CA HIS A 4 -6.08 20.09 14.49
C HIS A 4 -6.47 20.25 15.97
N LYS A 5 -5.87 21.23 16.66
CA LYS A 5 -6.11 21.52 18.09
C LYS A 5 -6.03 20.29 19.01
N GLY A 6 -5.08 19.39 18.75
CA GLY A 6 -4.85 18.19 19.58
C GLY A 6 -5.81 17.03 19.30
N GLN A 7 -6.69 17.12 18.30
CA GLN A 7 -7.61 16.06 17.93
C GLN A 7 -7.43 15.67 16.45
N TRP A 8 -7.29 14.37 16.21
CA TRP A 8 -7.30 13.80 14.86
C TRP A 8 -8.70 13.84 14.27
N GLY A 9 -8.76 14.09 12.97
CA GLY A 9 -10.00 14.08 12.22
C GLY A 9 -9.76 13.92 10.73
N THR A 10 -10.83 13.82 9.96
CA THR A 10 -10.77 13.44 8.55
C THR A 10 -10.85 14.66 7.62
N VAL A 11 -10.56 14.41 6.34
CA VAL A 11 -10.72 15.36 5.24
C VAL A 11 -11.84 14.82 4.36
N CYS A 12 -12.78 15.67 3.97
CA CYS A 12 -13.86 15.24 3.10
C CYS A 12 -13.37 15.04 1.66
N GLY A 13 -13.76 13.93 1.04
CA GLY A 13 -13.44 13.56 -0.34
C GLY A 13 -14.13 14.40 -1.41
N ARG A 14 -15.03 15.33 -1.05
CA ARG A 14 -15.62 16.23 -2.05
C ARG A 14 -14.59 17.25 -2.53
N ASN A 15 -14.47 17.35 -3.86
CA ASN A 15 -13.43 18.14 -4.55
C ASN A 15 -11.99 17.63 -4.33
N TRP A 16 -11.83 16.44 -3.74
CA TRP A 16 -10.50 15.85 -3.52
C TRP A 16 -9.90 15.34 -4.82
N ASP A 17 -8.75 15.85 -5.21
CA ASP A 17 -8.12 15.51 -6.49
C ASP A 17 -6.63 15.12 -6.37
N MET A 18 -6.00 14.90 -7.54
CA MET A 18 -4.59 14.49 -7.61
C MET A 18 -3.62 15.59 -7.14
N SER A 19 -3.99 16.86 -7.22
CA SER A 19 -3.19 17.97 -6.72
C SER A 19 -3.18 17.98 -5.20
N ASP A 20 -4.34 17.71 -4.58
CA ASP A 20 -4.44 17.54 -3.13
C ASP A 20 -3.62 16.34 -2.64
N ALA A 21 -3.77 15.21 -3.33
CA ALA A 21 -3.01 14.00 -3.05
C ALA A 21 -1.49 14.22 -3.20
N ALA A 22 -1.05 14.99 -4.21
CA ALA A 22 0.36 15.30 -4.44
C ALA A 22 0.97 16.08 -3.26
N VAL A 23 0.24 17.06 -2.72
CA VAL A 23 0.67 17.79 -1.51
C VAL A 23 0.81 16.84 -0.33
N VAL A 24 -0.14 15.92 -0.11
CA VAL A 24 -0.05 14.95 0.99
C VAL A 24 1.13 13.99 0.82
N CYS A 25 1.34 13.44 -0.38
CA CYS A 25 2.46 12.53 -0.63
C CYS A 25 3.81 13.23 -0.49
N GLY A 26 3.90 14.50 -0.90
CA GLY A 26 5.07 15.35 -0.70
C GLY A 26 5.33 15.67 0.77
N GLU A 27 4.29 16.06 1.52
CA GLU A 27 4.35 16.37 2.96
C GLU A 27 4.82 15.16 3.78
N LEU A 28 4.40 13.94 3.40
CA LEU A 28 4.80 12.69 4.04
C LEU A 28 6.11 12.11 3.50
N HIS A 29 6.73 12.74 2.50
CA HIS A 29 7.91 12.23 1.80
C HIS A 29 7.74 10.80 1.28
N CYS A 30 6.56 10.49 0.75
CA CYS A 30 6.16 9.15 0.28
C CYS A 30 6.14 9.04 -1.26
N GLY A 31 6.90 9.89 -1.94
CA GLY A 31 6.97 9.96 -3.41
C GLY A 31 5.80 10.72 -4.03
N GLU A 32 5.44 10.35 -5.25
CA GLU A 32 4.41 11.01 -6.06
C GLU A 32 3.01 10.45 -5.77
N ALA A 33 1.97 11.26 -5.96
CA ALA A 33 0.61 10.75 -5.88
C ALA A 33 0.28 9.83 -7.06
N VAL A 34 -0.24 8.65 -6.75
CA VAL A 34 -0.69 7.64 -7.73
C VAL A 34 -2.20 7.60 -7.81
N ASN A 35 -2.89 7.83 -6.69
CA ASN A 35 -4.35 7.85 -6.65
C ASN A 35 -4.88 8.80 -5.57
N ALA A 36 -6.04 9.40 -5.83
CA ALA A 36 -6.77 10.29 -4.93
C ALA A 36 -8.19 9.75 -4.68
N PRO A 37 -8.34 8.59 -4.00
CA PRO A 37 -9.65 8.00 -3.77
C PRO A 37 -10.55 8.88 -2.90
N GLN A 38 -11.84 8.87 -3.22
CA GLN A 38 -12.88 9.60 -2.53
C GLN A 38 -13.84 8.63 -1.82
N PHE A 39 -14.72 9.19 -0.99
CA PHE A 39 -15.87 8.48 -0.41
C PHE A 39 -15.53 7.24 0.42
N GLY A 40 -14.50 7.33 1.26
CA GLY A 40 -14.22 6.30 2.28
C GLY A 40 -13.71 4.99 1.70
N HIS A 41 -13.00 5.04 0.57
CA HIS A 41 -12.41 3.86 -0.10
C HIS A 41 -11.59 2.95 0.84
N PHE A 42 -10.90 3.53 1.83
CA PHE A 42 -10.10 2.79 2.81
C PHE A 42 -10.86 2.49 4.12
N GLY A 43 -12.16 2.73 4.14
CA GLY A 43 -13.00 2.71 5.33
C GLY A 43 -13.26 4.11 5.89
N PRO A 44 -14.25 4.24 6.78
CA PRO A 44 -14.54 5.50 7.46
C PRO A 44 -13.43 5.82 8.48
N GLY A 45 -12.96 7.06 8.47
CA GLY A 45 -12.06 7.57 9.51
C GLY A 45 -12.79 7.85 10.82
N SER A 46 -12.02 8.20 11.85
CA SER A 46 -12.55 8.48 13.19
C SER A 46 -12.48 9.96 13.54
N GLY A 47 -13.43 10.43 14.34
CA GLY A 47 -13.46 11.81 14.81
C GLY A 47 -14.16 12.80 13.87
N PRO A 48 -13.93 14.12 14.03
CA PRO A 48 -14.59 15.16 13.26
C PRO A 48 -13.98 15.32 11.86
N ILE A 49 -14.76 15.90 10.94
CA ILE A 49 -14.25 16.35 9.64
C ILE A 49 -13.64 17.74 9.83
N TRP A 50 -12.32 17.87 9.62
CA TRP A 50 -11.60 19.13 9.83
C TRP A 50 -11.55 20.01 8.60
N MET A 51 -11.54 19.42 7.41
CA MET A 51 -11.36 20.12 6.14
C MET A 51 -12.39 19.63 5.12
N VAL A 52 -13.00 20.57 4.40
CA VAL A 52 -13.93 20.29 3.30
C VAL A 52 -13.57 21.16 2.09
N TYR A 53 -13.87 20.68 0.88
CA TYR A 53 -13.51 21.35 -0.38
C TYR A 53 -12.05 21.81 -0.40
N VAL A 54 -11.14 20.88 -0.12
CA VAL A 54 -9.72 21.14 -0.31
C VAL A 54 -9.48 21.37 -1.81
N GLY A 55 -8.65 22.35 -2.12
CA GLY A 55 -8.28 22.71 -3.48
C GLY A 55 -6.87 23.27 -3.48
N CYS A 56 -5.90 22.36 -3.43
CA CYS A 56 -4.49 22.66 -3.58
C CYS A 56 -4.15 23.06 -5.03
N ARG A 57 -3.06 23.80 -5.19
CA ARG A 57 -2.39 24.00 -6.49
C ARG A 57 -1.44 22.85 -6.83
N GLY A 58 -1.01 22.09 -5.83
CA GLY A 58 -0.02 21.02 -5.95
C GLY A 58 1.41 21.44 -5.61
N SER A 59 1.63 22.71 -5.26
CA SER A 59 2.94 23.28 -4.90
C SER A 59 3.08 23.60 -3.41
N GLU A 60 2.00 23.42 -2.64
CA GLU A 60 1.97 23.65 -1.21
C GLU A 60 2.85 22.64 -0.45
N SER A 61 3.42 23.05 0.69
CA SER A 61 4.27 22.20 1.52
C SER A 61 3.51 21.29 2.48
N THR A 62 2.32 21.71 2.92
CA THR A 62 1.42 20.92 3.75
C THR A 62 0.00 21.09 3.27
N LEU A 63 -0.82 20.06 3.47
CA LEU A 63 -2.24 20.10 3.14
C LEU A 63 -2.96 21.28 3.80
N LYS A 64 -2.48 21.73 4.97
CA LYS A 64 -3.04 22.87 5.72
C LYS A 64 -2.86 24.22 5.01
N ASP A 65 -1.90 24.34 4.10
CA ASP A 65 -1.65 25.56 3.33
C ASP A 65 -2.60 25.69 2.12
N CYS A 66 -3.26 24.60 1.75
CA CYS A 66 -4.21 24.59 0.65
C CYS A 66 -5.48 25.37 0.99
N ARG A 67 -6.10 25.95 -0.03
CA ARG A 67 -7.42 26.55 0.12
C ARG A 67 -8.39 25.45 0.55
N SER A 68 -9.04 25.66 1.67
CA SER A 68 -10.10 24.79 2.16
C SER A 68 -11.21 25.64 2.78
N GLN A 69 -12.42 25.12 2.74
CA GLN A 69 -13.51 25.66 3.54
C GLN A 69 -13.43 24.95 4.91
N GLY A 70 -13.43 25.71 5.99
CA GLY A 70 -13.29 25.15 7.35
C GLY A 70 -14.43 24.20 7.71
N ARG A 71 -14.50 23.77 8.98
CA ARG A 71 -15.54 22.83 9.45
C ARG A 71 -16.96 23.35 9.18
N GLY A 72 -17.77 22.62 8.40
CA GLY A 72 -19.22 22.90 8.30
C GLY A 72 -19.91 22.67 6.96
N ASP A 73 -19.63 21.58 6.23
CA ASP A 73 -20.50 21.16 5.11
C ASP A 73 -21.50 20.09 5.56
N LEU A 74 -22.80 20.40 5.45
CA LEU A 74 -23.92 19.48 5.73
C LEU A 74 -23.90 18.21 4.87
N PHE A 75 -23.22 18.25 3.72
CA PHE A 75 -23.20 17.13 2.80
C PHE A 75 -22.01 16.17 3.04
N CYS A 76 -21.05 16.52 3.90
CA CYS A 76 -19.87 15.68 4.19
C CYS A 76 -20.20 14.87 5.45
N ILE A 77 -20.53 13.60 5.25
CA ILE A 77 -20.89 12.68 6.32
C ILE A 77 -19.76 11.69 6.59
N GLN A 78 -19.83 10.98 7.71
CA GLN A 78 -18.90 9.89 8.01
C GLN A 78 -18.86 8.88 6.85
N GLY A 79 -17.66 8.46 6.47
CA GLY A 79 -17.45 7.61 5.30
C GLY A 79 -17.31 8.36 3.98
N HIS A 80 -17.43 9.70 3.96
CA HIS A 80 -17.04 10.51 2.80
C HIS A 80 -15.57 10.95 2.86
N ASP A 81 -14.71 10.16 3.48
CA ASP A 81 -13.34 10.56 3.74
C ASP A 81 -12.48 10.46 2.47
N ALA A 82 -11.62 11.45 2.29
CA ALA A 82 -10.58 11.46 1.28
C ALA A 82 -9.47 10.47 1.65
N GLY A 83 -8.91 9.81 0.64
CA GLY A 83 -7.72 8.97 0.78
C GLY A 83 -6.65 9.34 -0.25
N VAL A 84 -5.45 8.82 -0.05
CA VAL A 84 -4.34 8.98 -0.98
C VAL A 84 -3.56 7.67 -1.09
N THR A 85 -3.09 7.36 -2.30
CA THR A 85 -2.07 6.33 -2.53
C THR A 85 -0.84 7.01 -3.14
N CYS A 86 0.30 6.90 -2.48
CA CYS A 86 1.58 7.45 -2.96
C CYS A 86 2.45 6.37 -3.63
N SER A 87 3.41 6.76 -4.44
CA SER A 87 4.23 5.85 -5.25
C SER A 87 5.16 4.97 -4.41
N ALA A 88 5.63 5.47 -3.27
CA ALA A 88 6.43 4.68 -2.34
C ALA A 88 5.61 3.62 -1.59
N HIS A 89 4.27 3.70 -1.60
CA HIS A 89 3.43 2.74 -0.92
C HIS A 89 3.59 1.34 -1.53
N ARG A 90 3.67 0.33 -0.66
CA ARG A 90 3.81 -1.08 -1.04
C ARG A 90 2.77 -1.92 -0.32
N LYS A 91 2.19 -2.88 -1.04
CA LYS A 91 1.28 -3.89 -0.49
C LYS A 91 1.57 -5.24 -1.12
N SER A 92 1.29 -6.31 -0.40
CA SER A 92 1.38 -7.66 -0.93
C SER A 92 0.01 -8.26 -1.24
N LYS A 93 -0.03 -9.24 -2.14
CA LYS A 93 -1.18 -10.13 -2.34
C LYS A 93 -0.71 -11.52 -2.75
N LEU A 94 -1.58 -12.51 -2.55
CA LEU A 94 -1.42 -13.86 -3.08
C LEU A 94 -2.45 -14.10 -4.18
N THR A 95 -1.98 -14.56 -5.34
CA THR A 95 -2.83 -14.84 -6.51
C THR A 95 -2.61 -16.24 -7.05
N ALA A 96 -3.52 -16.73 -7.90
CA ALA A 96 -3.42 -18.03 -8.58
C ALA A 96 -3.19 -19.26 -7.66
N GLY A 97 -3.50 -19.14 -6.37
CA GLY A 97 -3.49 -20.25 -5.44
C GLY A 97 -4.89 -20.79 -5.12
N PRO A 98 -4.99 -21.98 -4.53
CA PRO A 98 -6.26 -22.64 -4.25
C PRO A 98 -7.13 -21.93 -3.20
N HIS A 99 -6.55 -21.05 -2.37
CA HIS A 99 -7.26 -20.25 -1.38
C HIS A 99 -6.52 -18.95 -1.07
N ARG A 100 -7.17 -18.00 -0.38
CA ARG A 100 -6.65 -16.65 -0.11
C ARG A 100 -5.27 -16.58 0.58
N CYS A 101 -4.89 -17.63 1.32
CA CYS A 101 -3.63 -17.71 2.07
C CYS A 101 -2.55 -18.55 1.35
N SER A 102 -2.68 -18.74 0.05
CA SER A 102 -1.68 -19.42 -0.79
C SER A 102 -1.70 -18.81 -2.19
N GLY A 103 -0.56 -18.72 -2.84
CA GLY A 103 -0.49 -18.28 -4.23
C GLY A 103 0.87 -17.72 -4.60
N ARG A 104 0.97 -17.21 -5.84
CA ARG A 104 2.09 -16.39 -6.28
C ARG A 104 2.08 -15.06 -5.51
N VAL A 105 3.26 -14.64 -5.04
CA VAL A 105 3.46 -13.37 -4.35
C VAL A 105 3.56 -12.26 -5.39
N GLU A 106 2.72 -11.25 -5.25
CA GLU A 106 2.79 -10.02 -6.03
C GLU A 106 2.84 -8.81 -5.08
N VAL A 107 3.66 -7.82 -5.42
CA VAL A 107 3.86 -6.59 -4.65
C VAL A 107 3.42 -5.40 -5.48
N LEU A 108 2.58 -4.54 -4.91
CA LEU A 108 2.17 -3.27 -5.48
C LEU A 108 3.28 -2.24 -5.26
N HIS A 109 3.70 -1.53 -6.30
CA HIS A 109 4.60 -0.40 -6.18
C HIS A 109 4.44 0.54 -7.38
N GLY A 110 4.45 1.86 -7.14
CA GLY A 110 4.22 2.83 -8.21
C GLY A 110 2.88 2.67 -8.93
N GLY A 111 1.89 2.02 -8.30
CA GLY A 111 0.56 1.79 -8.88
C GLY A 111 0.39 0.50 -9.69
N SER A 112 1.46 -0.27 -9.89
CA SER A 112 1.43 -1.53 -10.65
C SER A 112 1.82 -2.71 -9.76
N TRP A 113 1.25 -3.88 -10.06
CA TRP A 113 1.63 -5.13 -9.41
C TRP A 113 2.81 -5.75 -10.14
N SER A 114 3.77 -6.26 -9.38
CA SER A 114 4.93 -6.98 -9.90
C SER A 114 5.06 -8.34 -9.20
N THR A 115 5.50 -9.37 -9.94
CA THR A 115 5.82 -10.67 -9.36
C THR A 115 7.15 -10.62 -8.61
N VAL A 116 7.33 -11.46 -7.60
CA VAL A 116 8.57 -11.51 -6.81
C VAL A 116 9.45 -12.67 -7.25
N CYS A 117 10.75 -12.43 -7.40
CA CYS A 117 11.70 -13.49 -7.72
C CYS A 117 12.03 -14.35 -6.49
N ASP A 118 12.10 -15.66 -6.66
CA ASP A 118 12.43 -16.61 -5.60
C ASP A 118 13.86 -16.46 -5.02
N ALA A 119 14.76 -15.79 -5.73
CA ALA A 119 16.12 -15.49 -5.28
C ALA A 119 16.23 -14.27 -4.35
N ASP A 120 15.20 -13.42 -4.32
CA ASP A 120 15.15 -12.09 -3.68
C ASP A 120 14.10 -12.02 -2.56
N PHE A 121 13.62 -13.18 -2.09
CA PHE A 121 12.59 -13.28 -1.06
C PHE A 121 12.87 -14.43 -0.10
N ASP A 122 12.91 -14.12 1.18
CA ASP A 122 13.25 -15.09 2.22
C ASP A 122 12.10 -15.39 3.20
N GLN A 123 12.40 -16.14 4.26
CA GLN A 123 11.43 -16.50 5.28
C GLN A 123 11.00 -15.31 6.16
N GLN A 124 11.80 -14.27 6.30
CA GLN A 124 11.41 -13.06 7.05
C GLN A 124 10.43 -12.23 6.23
N ASP A 125 10.64 -12.11 4.92
CA ASP A 125 9.68 -11.47 4.02
C ASP A 125 8.35 -12.24 4.04
N ALA A 126 8.42 -13.58 4.01
CA ALA A 126 7.26 -14.46 4.10
C ALA A 126 6.44 -14.21 5.38
N LYS A 127 7.10 -13.97 6.53
CA LYS A 127 6.41 -13.64 7.79
C LYS A 127 5.63 -12.34 7.70
N VAL A 128 6.22 -11.32 7.07
CA VAL A 128 5.57 -10.02 6.91
C VAL A 128 4.37 -10.16 5.98
N VAL A 129 4.51 -10.83 4.83
CA VAL A 129 3.40 -11.03 3.87
C VAL A 129 2.26 -11.84 4.50
N CYS A 130 2.55 -12.97 5.17
CA CYS A 130 1.50 -13.75 5.82
C CYS A 130 0.79 -12.99 6.95
N ARG A 131 1.50 -12.11 7.66
CA ARG A 131 0.91 -11.24 8.69
C ARG A 131 0.06 -10.12 8.08
N GLU A 132 0.59 -9.41 7.08
CA GLU A 132 -0.08 -8.33 6.36
C GLU A 132 -1.43 -8.81 5.79
N LEU A 133 -1.45 -10.03 5.24
CA LEU A 133 -2.63 -10.66 4.67
C LEU A 133 -3.53 -11.37 5.69
N ASP A 134 -3.20 -11.28 6.97
CA ASP A 134 -3.98 -11.86 8.06
C ASP A 134 -4.20 -13.38 7.85
N CYS A 135 -3.12 -14.06 7.45
CA CYS A 135 -3.06 -15.46 7.04
C CYS A 135 -2.18 -16.33 7.96
N GLY A 136 -1.77 -15.81 9.11
CA GLY A 136 -0.99 -16.53 10.11
C GLY A 136 0.51 -16.55 9.81
N ILE A 137 1.14 -17.71 9.97
CA ILE A 137 2.59 -17.89 9.78
C ILE A 137 2.92 -18.49 8.41
N PRO A 138 4.12 -18.24 7.85
CA PRO A 138 4.54 -18.87 6.61
C PRO A 138 4.78 -20.37 6.83
N MET A 139 4.24 -21.18 5.91
CA MET A 139 4.39 -22.63 5.91
C MET A 139 5.35 -23.11 4.83
N LYS A 140 5.25 -22.53 3.61
CA LYS A 140 6.13 -22.86 2.48
C LYS A 140 6.41 -21.65 1.62
N VAL A 141 7.68 -21.45 1.30
CA VAL A 141 8.18 -20.53 0.26
C VAL A 141 8.58 -21.41 -0.92
N LEU A 142 7.97 -21.19 -2.09
CA LEU A 142 8.06 -22.05 -3.25
C LEU A 142 8.64 -21.27 -4.42
N GLY A 143 9.74 -21.73 -5.00
CA GLY A 143 10.29 -21.11 -6.21
C GLY A 143 9.68 -21.64 -7.49
N SER A 144 10.33 -21.30 -8.61
CA SER A 144 10.09 -21.93 -9.91
C SER A 144 8.64 -21.85 -10.42
N ALA A 145 7.95 -20.73 -10.20
CA ALA A 145 6.58 -20.49 -10.65
C ALA A 145 5.58 -21.57 -10.21
N ALA A 146 5.67 -22.03 -8.95
CA ALA A 146 4.84 -23.10 -8.40
C ALA A 146 3.31 -22.85 -8.51
N PHE A 147 2.89 -21.58 -8.58
CA PHE A 147 1.49 -21.16 -8.80
C PHE A 147 1.26 -20.57 -10.20
N GLY A 148 2.09 -20.95 -11.16
CA GLY A 148 2.09 -20.39 -12.49
C GLY A 148 2.82 -19.04 -12.59
N ARG A 149 3.09 -18.67 -13.84
CA ARG A 149 3.81 -17.46 -14.23
C ARG A 149 2.89 -16.25 -14.16
N GLY A 150 3.41 -15.11 -13.75
CA GLY A 150 2.80 -13.81 -13.98
C GLY A 150 2.99 -13.36 -15.42
N GLU A 151 2.32 -12.25 -15.75
CA GLU A 151 2.37 -11.61 -17.06
C GLU A 151 2.92 -10.16 -16.97
N ASP A 152 2.96 -9.61 -15.76
CA ASP A 152 3.36 -8.22 -15.48
C ASP A 152 4.88 -8.09 -15.25
N GLN A 153 5.33 -7.01 -14.62
CA GLN A 153 6.75 -6.81 -14.35
C GLN A 153 7.25 -7.73 -13.23
N VAL A 154 8.55 -8.05 -13.24
CA VAL A 154 9.22 -8.70 -12.12
C VAL A 154 9.79 -7.62 -11.20
N TRP A 155 9.57 -7.78 -9.90
CA TRP A 155 10.10 -6.94 -8.83
C TRP A 155 11.63 -6.85 -8.90
N THR A 156 12.17 -5.64 -8.77
CA THR A 156 13.59 -5.34 -9.08
C THR A 156 14.47 -5.15 -7.84
N GLU A 157 13.89 -5.17 -6.65
CA GLU A 157 14.59 -4.96 -5.38
C GLU A 157 14.60 -6.25 -4.53
N GLU A 158 15.58 -6.42 -3.67
CA GLU A 158 15.53 -7.44 -2.62
C GLU A 158 14.76 -6.87 -1.43
N LEU A 159 13.75 -7.59 -0.95
CA LEU A 159 13.09 -7.27 0.31
C LEU A 159 13.98 -7.76 1.44
N GLN A 160 14.19 -6.91 2.44
CA GLN A 160 15.09 -7.18 3.56
C GLN A 160 14.33 -7.02 4.87
N CYS A 161 13.14 -7.63 4.94
CA CYS A 161 12.32 -7.59 6.15
C CYS A 161 13.08 -8.24 7.32
N ARG A 162 12.88 -7.70 8.53
CA ARG A 162 13.31 -8.36 9.77
C ARG A 162 12.35 -9.46 10.21
N GLY A 163 11.13 -9.44 9.68
CA GLY A 163 10.04 -10.35 10.04
C GLY A 163 9.14 -9.81 11.15
N THR A 164 9.36 -8.58 11.62
CA THR A 164 8.58 -7.94 12.70
C THR A 164 7.66 -6.83 12.20
N GLU A 165 7.84 -6.40 10.95
CA GLU A 165 7.09 -5.35 10.27
C GLU A 165 5.62 -5.74 10.06
N SER A 166 4.68 -4.84 10.38
CA SER A 166 3.26 -5.11 10.18
C SER A 166 2.88 -5.30 8.71
N GLU A 167 3.57 -4.60 7.81
CA GLU A 167 3.28 -4.52 6.38
C GLU A 167 4.58 -4.47 5.59
N ILE A 168 4.56 -4.96 4.34
CA ILE A 168 5.74 -4.98 3.47
C ILE A 168 6.31 -3.60 3.16
N TYR A 169 5.49 -2.55 3.26
CA TYR A 169 5.92 -1.16 3.12
C TYR A 169 7.01 -0.75 4.13
N PHE A 170 6.98 -1.31 5.34
CA PHE A 170 7.96 -0.99 6.37
C PHE A 170 9.26 -1.79 6.24
N CYS A 171 9.33 -2.74 5.30
CA CYS A 171 10.55 -3.48 5.05
C CYS A 171 11.55 -2.62 4.28
N PRO A 172 12.81 -2.58 4.73
CA PRO A 172 13.91 -2.08 3.91
C PRO A 172 13.99 -2.85 2.59
N SER A 173 14.46 -2.18 1.55
CA SER A 173 14.77 -2.81 0.28
C SER A 173 16.04 -2.24 -0.31
N SER A 174 16.71 -3.02 -1.15
CA SER A 174 17.91 -2.60 -1.86
C SER A 174 17.91 -3.14 -3.28
N SER A 175 18.65 -2.52 -4.19
CA SER A 175 18.81 -3.05 -5.55
C SER A 175 19.31 -4.49 -5.50
N SER A 176 18.60 -5.41 -6.14
CA SER A 176 18.99 -6.82 -6.11
C SER A 176 20.19 -7.06 -7.04
N LEU A 177 21.20 -7.74 -6.49
CA LEU A 177 22.36 -8.22 -7.26
C LEU A 177 22.04 -9.48 -8.09
N LYS A 178 20.90 -10.14 -7.82
CA LYS A 178 20.48 -11.42 -8.43
C LYS A 178 19.35 -11.24 -9.45
N HIS A 179 18.66 -10.10 -9.44
CA HIS A 179 17.52 -9.81 -10.30
C HIS A 179 17.82 -9.92 -11.80
N SER A 180 19.06 -9.67 -12.23
CA SER A 180 19.46 -9.75 -13.65
C SER A 180 19.22 -11.11 -14.30
N ASN A 181 19.00 -12.17 -13.50
CA ASN A 181 18.70 -13.52 -13.98
C ASN A 181 17.24 -13.95 -13.70
N CYS A 182 16.40 -13.07 -13.17
CA CYS A 182 15.02 -13.39 -12.84
C CYS A 182 14.11 -13.21 -14.05
N SER A 183 13.29 -14.23 -14.30
CA SER A 183 12.16 -14.18 -15.25
C SER A 183 10.91 -14.72 -14.57
N HIS A 184 9.77 -14.73 -15.25
CA HIS A 184 8.55 -15.35 -14.68
C HIS A 184 8.68 -16.85 -14.38
N HIS A 185 9.74 -17.52 -14.84
CA HIS A 185 10.04 -18.88 -14.41
C HIS A 185 10.45 -18.94 -12.93
N ASN A 186 10.90 -17.83 -12.37
CA ASN A 186 11.37 -17.68 -11.00
C ASN A 186 10.31 -17.05 -10.08
N ASP A 187 9.08 -16.88 -10.57
CA ASP A 187 8.02 -16.26 -9.78
C ASP A 187 7.77 -17.07 -8.50
N LEU A 188 7.82 -16.37 -7.39
CA LEU A 188 7.71 -16.94 -6.06
C LEU A 188 6.25 -17.27 -5.72
N GLY A 189 6.05 -18.47 -5.19
CA GLY A 189 4.87 -18.89 -4.45
C GLY A 189 5.04 -18.84 -2.93
N LEU A 190 3.96 -18.56 -2.22
CA LEU A 190 3.89 -18.59 -0.76
C LEU A 190 2.64 -19.35 -0.31
N ILE A 191 2.79 -20.16 0.72
CA ILE A 191 1.69 -20.79 1.46
C ILE A 191 1.82 -20.39 2.92
N CYS A 192 0.78 -19.76 3.46
CA CYS A 192 0.64 -19.45 4.87
C CYS A 192 -0.25 -20.51 5.57
N SER A 193 -0.26 -20.52 6.90
CA SER A 193 -1.06 -21.48 7.69
C SER A 193 -2.57 -21.32 7.48
N GLY A 194 -3.01 -20.14 7.03
CA GLY A 194 -4.40 -19.74 7.11
C GLY A 194 -4.78 -19.39 8.55
N LYS A 195 -5.92 -18.71 8.72
CA LYS A 195 -6.56 -18.62 10.02
C LYS A 195 -7.24 -19.95 10.30
N VAL A 196 -6.79 -20.65 11.34
CA VAL A 196 -7.63 -21.64 12.00
C VAL A 196 -8.69 -20.83 12.74
N SER A 197 -9.89 -20.75 12.14
CA SER A 197 -11.09 -20.18 12.76
C SER A 197 -11.65 -21.10 13.82
#